data_AF-A9HAI6-F1
#
_entry.id   AF-A9HAI6-F1
#
_cell.length_a   1.000
_cell.length_b   1.000
_cell.length_c   1.000
_cell.angle_alpha   90.00
_cell.angle_beta   90.00
_cell.angle_gamma   90.00
#
_symmetry.space_group_name_H-M   'P 1'
#
loop_
_entity.id
_entity.type
_entity.pdbx_description
1 polymer ?
#
loop_
_entity_poly.entity_id
_entity_poly.type
_entity_poly.pdbx_seq_one_letter_code
_entity_poly.pdbx_strand_id
1 'polypeptide(L)'
;MKGGVDGINRRLPTLRQVAAADPDKSGKLRYRFLGLYDNDRAGRRAFAAISSYDATIKKCSEVFLLRPEMSLKGGADHRIVQQRFERDNEPYKDLDWEMEDLIQPTFLDLFEDEFPTAVRHRTTILDRTHRDFTEQGKRDLIRFVKQHATLDELLDVIRLIRALRDYGHLRSDHIIV
;
A
#
# COMPACT_ATOMS: atom_id res chain seq x y z
N MET A 1 -11.64 -18.95 -9.70
CA MET A 1 -10.34 -18.46 -9.19
C MET A 1 -10.62 -17.63 -7.94
N LYS A 2 -10.16 -18.04 -6.75
CA LYS A 2 -10.23 -17.16 -5.57
C LYS A 2 -9.09 -16.15 -5.66
N GLY A 3 -9.32 -15.08 -6.44
CA GLY A 3 -8.46 -13.90 -6.48
C GLY A 3 -8.89 -12.90 -5.40
N GLY A 4 -7.93 -12.15 -4.87
CA GLY A 4 -8.15 -11.14 -3.84
C GLY A 4 -7.48 -11.46 -2.49
N VAL A 5 -7.82 -10.64 -1.50
CA VAL A 5 -7.42 -10.67 -0.07
C VAL A 5 -7.18 -12.09 0.50
N ASP A 6 -8.08 -13.04 0.25
CA ASP A 6 -8.01 -14.40 0.77
C ASP A 6 -6.79 -15.18 0.24
N GLY A 7 -6.39 -14.92 -1.01
CA GLY A 7 -5.22 -15.53 -1.62
C GLY A 7 -3.91 -15.04 -1.00
N ILE A 8 -3.85 -13.76 -0.62
CA ILE A 8 -2.69 -13.16 0.05
C ILE A 8 -2.59 -13.70 1.48
N ASN A 9 -3.69 -13.69 2.24
CA ASN A 9 -3.72 -14.17 3.62
C ASN A 9 -3.30 -15.65 3.74
N ARG A 10 -3.64 -16.48 2.75
CA ARG A 10 -3.25 -17.90 2.74
C ARG A 10 -1.80 -18.14 2.34
N ARG A 11 -1.25 -17.31 1.46
CA ARG A 11 0.10 -17.49 0.90
C ARG A 11 1.18 -16.82 1.74
N LEU A 12 0.85 -15.74 2.45
CA LEU A 12 1.83 -14.99 3.25
C LEU A 12 2.55 -15.88 4.29
N PRO A 13 1.88 -16.76 5.06
CA PRO A 13 2.57 -17.67 5.97
C PRO A 13 3.52 -18.63 5.24
N THR A 14 3.10 -19.17 4.10
CA THR A 14 3.92 -20.07 3.28
C THR A 14 5.16 -19.36 2.74
N LEU A 15 5.00 -18.14 2.19
CA LEU A 15 6.11 -17.33 1.71
C LEU A 15 7.11 -17.00 2.83
N ARG A 16 6.62 -16.71 4.05
CA ARG A 16 7.47 -16.51 5.23
C ARG A 16 8.27 -17.76 5.59
N GLN A 17 7.63 -18.93 5.60
CA GLN A 17 8.31 -20.19 5.90
C GLN A 17 9.41 -20.51 4.88
N VAL A 18 9.14 -20.28 3.59
CA VAL A 18 10.15 -20.43 2.53
C VAL A 18 11.31 -19.44 2.73
N ALA A 19 11.01 -18.17 3.07
CA ALA A 19 12.04 -17.17 3.35
C ALA A 19 12.94 -17.58 4.53
N ALA A 20 12.31 -18.08 5.61
CA ALA A 20 13.01 -18.52 6.82
C ALA A 20 13.91 -19.74 6.58
N ALA A 21 13.59 -20.56 5.57
CA ALA A 21 14.37 -21.72 5.19
C ALA A 21 15.55 -21.42 4.22
N ASP A 22 15.65 -20.21 3.67
CA ASP A 22 16.72 -19.79 2.75
C ASP A 22 17.54 -18.59 3.27
N PRO A 23 18.29 -18.76 4.38
CA PRO A 23 19.23 -17.75 4.83
C PRO A 23 20.44 -17.63 3.89
N ASP A 24 21.07 -16.47 3.90
CA ASP A 24 22.38 -16.28 3.28
C ASP A 24 23.49 -16.98 4.07
N LYS A 25 24.72 -16.92 3.54
CA LYS A 25 25.89 -17.52 4.18
C LYS A 25 26.21 -16.94 5.57
N SER A 26 25.64 -15.78 5.91
CA SER A 26 25.78 -15.14 7.22
C SER A 26 24.65 -15.47 8.20
N GLY A 27 23.67 -16.28 7.78
CA GLY A 27 22.48 -16.62 8.57
C GLY A 27 21.37 -15.57 8.52
N LYS A 28 21.50 -14.53 7.67
CA LYS A 28 20.47 -13.50 7.50
C LYS A 28 19.45 -13.93 6.45
N LEU A 29 18.19 -13.55 6.64
CA LEU A 29 17.14 -13.80 5.66
C LEU A 29 17.44 -13.06 4.35
N ARG A 30 17.49 -13.79 3.24
CA ARG A 30 17.65 -13.21 1.89
C ARG A 30 16.41 -12.47 1.42
N TYR A 31 15.24 -12.98 1.78
CA TYR A 31 13.96 -12.45 1.35
C TYR A 31 13.16 -11.94 2.54
N ARG A 32 12.51 -10.80 2.36
CA ARG A 32 11.55 -10.22 3.32
C ARG A 32 10.24 -9.98 2.59
N PHE A 33 9.15 -10.38 3.22
CA PHE A 33 7.80 -10.24 2.68
C PHE A 33 7.03 -9.24 3.52
N LEU A 34 6.46 -8.24 2.86
CA LEU A 34 5.52 -7.29 3.46
C LEU A 34 4.17 -7.46 2.77
N GLY A 35 3.10 -7.55 3.56
CA GLY A 35 1.73 -7.45 3.07
C GLY A 35 1.30 -5.99 3.05
N LEU A 36 0.85 -5.51 1.90
CA LEU A 36 0.18 -4.22 1.77
C LEU A 36 -1.24 -4.49 1.26
N TYR A 37 -2.22 -3.96 1.96
CA TYR A 37 -3.63 -4.03 1.58
C TYR A 37 -4.14 -2.62 1.37
N ASP A 38 -5.07 -2.44 0.44
CA ASP A 38 -5.82 -1.19 0.33
C ASP A 38 -6.55 -0.90 1.64
N ASN A 39 -6.74 0.38 1.98
CA ASN A 39 -7.58 0.76 3.12
C ASN A 39 -9.01 0.98 2.66
N ASP A 40 -9.61 -0.07 2.12
CA ASP A 40 -11.03 -0.16 1.86
C ASP A 40 -11.68 -1.13 2.86
N ARG A 41 -12.98 -1.38 2.70
CA ARG A 41 -13.68 -2.34 3.56
C ARG A 41 -13.09 -3.75 3.46
N ALA A 42 -12.67 -4.20 2.28
CA ALA A 42 -12.14 -5.54 2.10
C ALA A 42 -10.75 -5.69 2.72
N GLY A 43 -9.87 -4.73 2.51
CA GLY A 43 -8.53 -4.68 3.06
C GLY A 43 -8.52 -4.51 4.58
N ARG A 44 -9.39 -3.66 5.15
CA ARG A 44 -9.56 -3.59 6.62
C ARG A 44 -9.99 -4.93 7.24
N ARG A 45 -10.90 -5.65 6.59
CA ARG A 45 -11.29 -7.01 7.02
C ARG A 45 -10.14 -8.00 6.90
N ALA A 46 -9.39 -7.96 5.79
CA ALA A 46 -8.19 -8.77 5.58
C ALA A 46 -7.18 -8.60 6.71
N PHE A 47 -6.88 -7.33 6.99
CA PHE A 47 -5.91 -6.89 7.96
C PHE A 47 -6.34 -7.23 9.39
N ALA A 48 -7.63 -7.15 9.69
CA ALA A 48 -8.16 -7.62 10.97
C ALA A 48 -8.02 -9.14 11.12
N ALA A 49 -8.27 -9.90 10.06
CA ALA A 49 -8.21 -11.36 10.07
C ALA A 49 -6.78 -11.93 10.11
N ILE A 50 -5.76 -11.18 9.69
CA ILE A 50 -4.39 -11.71 9.62
C ILE A 50 -3.90 -12.30 10.95
N SER A 51 -4.24 -11.65 12.06
CA SER A 51 -3.82 -12.05 13.40
C SER A 51 -4.59 -13.28 13.92
N SER A 52 -5.75 -13.62 13.34
CA SER A 52 -6.45 -14.86 13.69
C SER A 52 -5.89 -16.08 12.97
N TYR A 53 -5.20 -15.89 11.84
CA TYR A 53 -4.51 -16.97 11.12
C TYR A 53 -3.10 -17.23 11.63
N ASP A 54 -2.37 -16.18 12.03
CA ASP A 54 -1.01 -16.29 12.56
C ASP A 54 -0.72 -15.13 13.52
N ALA A 55 -0.66 -15.45 14.82
CA ALA A 55 -0.38 -14.49 15.88
C ALA A 55 1.04 -13.91 15.83
N THR A 56 1.94 -14.51 15.06
CA THR A 56 3.30 -14.00 14.86
C THR A 56 3.38 -12.89 13.82
N ILE A 57 2.32 -12.65 13.04
CA ILE A 57 2.24 -11.53 12.10
C ILE A 57 1.85 -10.27 12.88
N LYS A 58 2.76 -9.29 12.90
CA LYS A 58 2.52 -8.01 13.56
C LYS A 58 2.09 -6.95 12.56
N LYS A 59 1.00 -6.28 12.89
CA LYS A 59 0.49 -5.11 12.17
C LYS A 59 1.53 -3.98 12.25
N CYS A 60 1.65 -3.21 11.17
CA CYS A 60 2.63 -2.14 11.01
C CYS A 60 4.10 -2.60 11.20
N SER A 61 4.37 -3.86 10.86
CA SER A 61 5.71 -4.47 10.87
C SER A 61 5.87 -5.38 9.66
N GLU A 62 5.02 -6.40 9.52
CA GLU A 62 4.99 -7.27 8.33
C GLU A 62 3.79 -6.99 7.43
N VAL A 63 2.72 -6.42 8.00
CA VAL A 63 1.48 -6.17 7.27
C VAL A 63 1.00 -4.75 7.54
N PHE A 64 0.61 -4.05 6.48
CA PHE A 64 0.23 -2.65 6.46
C PHE A 64 -1.10 -2.47 5.71
N LEU A 65 -1.91 -1.52 6.17
CA LEU A 65 -2.97 -0.92 5.37
C LEU A 65 -2.38 0.29 4.66
N LEU A 66 -2.64 0.44 3.37
CA LEU A 66 -2.27 1.62 2.59
C LEU A 66 -3.04 2.82 3.13
N ARG A 67 -2.37 3.90 3.49
CA ARG A 67 -3.02 5.11 4.02
C ARG A 67 -2.48 6.34 3.29
N PRO A 68 -3.15 7.51 3.41
CA PRO A 68 -2.66 8.74 2.82
C PRO A 68 -1.23 9.09 3.25
N GLU A 69 -0.88 8.85 4.51
CA GLU A 69 0.46 9.10 5.04
C GLU A 69 1.21 7.80 5.35
N MET A 70 2.24 7.53 4.54
CA MET A 70 3.14 6.37 4.66
C MET A 70 4.52 6.82 5.15
N SER A 71 4.62 7.29 6.39
CA SER A 71 5.82 7.89 6.98
C SER A 71 7.06 6.98 6.92
N LEU A 72 8.18 7.51 6.40
CA LEU A 72 9.52 6.92 6.51
C LEU A 72 9.99 6.99 7.98
N LYS A 73 10.46 5.87 8.55
CA LYS A 73 11.23 5.62 9.81
C LYS A 73 11.01 4.19 10.34
N GLY A 74 11.02 3.20 9.45
CA GLY A 74 11.01 1.76 9.71
C GLY A 74 12.32 1.31 10.35
N GLY A 75 12.33 1.29 11.68
CA GLY A 75 13.54 0.99 12.46
C GLY A 75 13.32 1.07 13.97
N ALA A 76 12.21 1.67 14.39
CA ALA A 76 11.74 1.60 15.77
C ALA A 76 11.00 0.28 16.04
N ASP A 77 10.79 -0.05 17.33
CA ASP A 77 9.85 -1.08 17.77
C ASP A 77 8.52 -0.96 17.00
N HIS A 78 7.98 -2.07 16.49
CA HIS A 78 6.71 -2.12 15.76
C HIS A 78 5.57 -1.35 16.45
N ARG A 79 5.56 -1.30 17.80
CA ARG A 79 4.56 -0.52 18.55
C ARG A 79 4.68 0.98 18.30
N ILE A 80 5.91 1.49 18.21
CA ILE A 80 6.19 2.89 17.93
C ILE A 80 5.81 3.22 16.48
N VAL A 81 6.12 2.31 15.55
CA VAL A 81 5.73 2.45 14.13
C VAL A 81 4.21 2.50 14.02
N GLN A 82 3.50 1.56 14.66
CA GLN A 82 2.04 1.52 14.66
C GLN A 82 1.42 2.80 15.24
N GLN A 83 1.84 3.24 16.43
CA GLN A 83 1.32 4.46 17.06
C GLN A 83 1.52 5.70 16.19
N ARG A 84 2.67 5.78 15.51
CA ARG A 84 2.95 6.87 14.57
C ARG A 84 2.03 6.78 13.36
N PHE A 85 1.88 5.59 12.80
CA PHE A 85 1.03 5.35 11.64
C PHE A 85 -0.43 5.73 11.92
N GLU A 86 -0.94 5.37 13.10
CA GLU A 86 -2.27 5.75 13.58
C GLU A 86 -2.38 7.27 13.78
N ARG A 87 -1.42 7.89 14.48
CA ARG A 87 -1.43 9.34 14.74
C ARG A 87 -1.36 10.17 13.46
N ASP A 88 -0.46 9.82 12.54
CA ASP A 88 -0.23 10.58 11.31
C ASP A 88 -1.45 10.45 10.35
N ASN A 89 -2.25 9.38 10.49
CA ASN A 89 -3.45 9.14 9.67
C ASN A 89 -4.78 9.33 10.40
N GLU A 90 -4.79 9.68 11.69
CA GLU A 90 -6.01 10.01 12.45
C GLU A 90 -6.87 11.08 11.75
N PRO A 91 -6.30 12.13 11.12
CA PRO A 91 -7.09 13.11 10.38
C PRO A 91 -7.88 12.51 9.19
N TYR A 92 -7.49 11.32 8.70
CA TYR A 92 -8.07 10.66 7.53
C TYR A 92 -8.75 9.31 7.88
N LYS A 93 -9.10 9.07 9.15
CA LYS A 93 -9.51 7.74 9.63
C LYS A 93 -10.71 7.11 8.89
N ASP A 94 -11.61 7.94 8.37
CA ASP A 94 -12.83 7.55 7.65
C ASP A 94 -12.67 7.65 6.12
N LEU A 95 -11.46 7.94 5.63
CA LEU A 95 -11.14 7.97 4.22
C LEU A 95 -10.71 6.56 3.77
N ASP A 96 -11.44 6.00 2.80
CA ASP A 96 -10.94 4.84 2.05
C ASP A 96 -9.74 5.27 1.20
N TRP A 97 -8.76 4.39 1.01
CA TRP A 97 -7.54 4.77 0.30
C TRP A 97 -6.96 3.58 -0.47
N GLU A 98 -6.83 3.73 -1.77
CA GLU A 98 -6.36 2.70 -2.71
C GLU A 98 -5.11 3.16 -3.47
N MET A 99 -4.47 2.25 -4.21
CA MET A 99 -3.23 2.53 -4.94
C MET A 99 -3.37 3.66 -5.98
N GLU A 100 -4.51 3.73 -6.65
CA GLU A 100 -4.85 4.80 -7.60
C GLU A 100 -4.89 6.19 -6.98
N ASP A 101 -5.21 6.31 -5.68
CA ASP A 101 -5.30 7.59 -4.98
C ASP A 101 -3.90 8.20 -4.70
N LEU A 102 -2.82 7.45 -4.97
CA LEU A 102 -1.44 7.92 -4.93
C LEU A 102 -1.02 8.65 -6.21
N ILE A 103 -1.84 8.62 -7.26
CA ILE A 103 -1.55 9.37 -8.49
C ILE A 103 -1.87 10.83 -8.24
N GLN A 104 -1.00 11.73 -8.72
CA GLN A 104 -1.14 13.17 -8.48
C GLN A 104 -2.54 13.67 -8.86
N PRO A 105 -3.23 14.45 -7.99
CA PRO A 105 -4.61 14.85 -8.21
C PRO A 105 -4.87 15.56 -9.54
N THR A 106 -3.97 16.46 -9.95
CA THR A 106 -4.10 17.21 -11.21
C THR A 106 -4.05 16.31 -12.44
N PHE A 107 -3.34 15.18 -12.38
CA PHE A 107 -3.31 14.20 -13.46
C PHE A 107 -4.59 13.37 -13.49
N LEU A 108 -5.13 13.02 -12.32
CA LEU A 108 -6.42 12.36 -12.20
C LEU A 108 -7.56 13.26 -12.70
N ASP A 109 -7.48 14.56 -12.49
CA ASP A 109 -8.48 15.50 -13.03
C ASP A 109 -8.47 15.50 -14.57
N LEU A 110 -7.29 15.51 -15.20
CA LEU A 110 -7.17 15.36 -16.67
C LEU A 110 -7.72 14.02 -17.17
N PHE A 111 -7.46 12.94 -16.44
CA PHE A 111 -8.03 11.63 -16.75
C PHE A 111 -9.56 11.65 -16.68
N GLU A 112 -10.13 12.27 -15.65
CA GLU A 112 -11.58 12.35 -15.46
C GLU A 112 -12.26 13.23 -16.51
N ASP A 113 -11.57 14.24 -17.04
CA ASP A 113 -12.05 15.04 -18.17
C ASP A 113 -12.14 14.20 -19.46
N GLU A 114 -11.18 13.31 -19.71
CA GLU A 114 -11.19 12.42 -20.88
C GLU A 114 -12.15 11.23 -20.70
N PHE A 115 -12.30 10.73 -19.48
CA PHE A 115 -13.17 9.61 -19.13
C PHE A 115 -14.22 9.98 -18.06
N PRO A 116 -15.25 10.78 -18.39
CA PRO A 116 -16.19 11.34 -17.40
C PRO A 116 -17.00 10.32 -16.59
N THR A 117 -17.09 9.07 -17.06
CA THR A 117 -17.81 7.98 -16.39
C THR A 117 -16.89 7.04 -15.61
N ALA A 118 -15.59 7.35 -15.53
CA ALA A 118 -14.61 6.46 -14.91
C ALA A 118 -14.76 6.39 -13.38
N VAL A 119 -15.20 7.47 -12.73
CA VAL A 119 -15.37 7.60 -11.28
C VAL A 119 -16.84 7.63 -10.90
N ARG A 120 -17.24 6.81 -9.92
CA ARG A 120 -18.61 6.74 -9.39
C ARG A 120 -18.87 7.76 -8.30
N HIS A 121 -17.90 7.90 -7.39
CA HIS A 121 -18.01 8.72 -6.21
C HIS A 121 -16.64 9.28 -5.82
N ARG A 122 -16.64 10.47 -5.20
CA ARG A 122 -15.45 11.10 -4.64
C ARG A 122 -15.68 11.40 -3.16
N THR A 123 -14.71 11.06 -2.34
CA THR A 123 -14.71 11.43 -0.91
C THR A 123 -13.45 12.23 -0.63
N THR A 124 -13.61 13.46 -0.15
CA THR A 124 -12.48 14.31 0.25
C THR A 124 -12.51 14.53 1.75
N ILE A 125 -11.39 14.25 2.40
CA ILE A 125 -11.15 14.62 3.80
C ILE A 125 -9.85 15.42 3.84
N LEU A 126 -9.94 16.66 4.34
CA LEU A 126 -8.86 17.64 4.31
C LEU A 126 -8.31 17.84 2.89
N ASP A 127 -7.04 17.50 2.64
CA ASP A 127 -6.30 17.66 1.40
C ASP A 127 -6.11 16.33 0.65
N ARG A 128 -6.89 15.30 0.97
CA ARG A 128 -6.82 13.97 0.34
C ARG A 128 -8.17 13.58 -0.23
N THR A 129 -8.18 13.06 -1.46
CA THR A 129 -9.39 12.68 -2.18
C THR A 129 -9.29 11.24 -2.63
N HIS A 130 -10.22 10.42 -2.15
CA HIS A 130 -10.46 9.08 -2.65
C HIS A 130 -11.42 9.10 -3.83
N ARG A 131 -11.11 8.33 -4.88
CA ARG A 131 -11.95 8.16 -6.06
C ARG A 131 -12.37 6.69 -6.20
N ASP A 132 -13.67 6.42 -6.09
CA ASP A 132 -14.22 5.09 -6.36
C ASP A 132 -14.35 4.90 -7.88
N PHE A 133 -13.34 4.28 -8.48
CA PHE A 133 -13.33 3.99 -9.90
C PHE A 133 -14.23 2.80 -10.25
N THR A 134 -14.93 2.92 -11.39
CA THR A 134 -15.55 1.76 -12.04
C THR A 134 -14.46 0.76 -12.48
N GLU A 135 -14.84 -0.51 -12.64
CA GLU A 135 -13.93 -1.54 -13.18
C GLU A 135 -13.34 -1.16 -14.54
N GLN A 136 -14.14 -0.53 -15.40
CA GLN A 136 -13.67 -0.04 -16.68
C GLN A 136 -12.76 1.18 -16.50
N GLY A 137 -13.14 2.12 -15.63
CA GLY A 137 -12.32 3.27 -15.24
C GLY A 137 -10.93 2.88 -14.75
N LYS A 138 -10.79 1.84 -13.91
CA LYS A 138 -9.48 1.33 -13.47
C LYS A 138 -8.63 0.83 -14.65
N ARG A 139 -9.23 0.16 -15.63
CA ARG A 139 -8.52 -0.31 -16.84
C ARG A 139 -8.08 0.84 -17.73
N ASP A 140 -8.94 1.84 -17.89
CA ASP A 140 -8.63 3.03 -18.68
C ASP A 140 -7.57 3.88 -17.99
N LEU A 141 -7.62 4.02 -16.66
CA LEU A 141 -6.59 4.70 -15.87
C LEU A 141 -5.22 4.04 -16.04
N ILE A 142 -5.14 2.70 -16.01
CA ILE A 142 -3.89 1.98 -16.27
C ILE A 142 -3.34 2.30 -17.67
N ARG A 143 -4.22 2.35 -18.69
CA ARG A 143 -3.80 2.69 -20.06
C ARG A 143 -3.31 4.14 -20.12
N PHE A 144 -4.06 5.06 -19.52
CA PHE A 144 -3.79 6.49 -19.48
C PHE A 144 -2.45 6.79 -18.78
N VAL A 145 -2.23 6.22 -17.60
CA VAL A 145 -0.96 6.32 -16.85
C VAL A 145 0.21 5.83 -17.71
N LYS A 146 0.07 4.68 -18.38
CA LYS A 146 1.15 4.13 -19.23
C LYS A 146 1.50 5.01 -20.43
N GLN A 147 0.55 5.80 -20.92
CA GLN A 147 0.72 6.63 -22.11
C GLN A 147 1.18 8.05 -21.77
N HIS A 148 0.75 8.58 -20.62
CA HIS A 148 0.84 10.01 -20.34
C HIS A 148 1.55 10.36 -19.03
N ALA A 149 1.64 9.46 -18.05
CA ALA A 149 2.25 9.80 -16.77
C ALA A 149 3.77 9.96 -16.91
N THR A 150 4.30 10.99 -16.26
CA THR A 150 5.72 11.14 -16.02
C THR A 150 6.08 10.62 -14.63
N LEU A 151 7.34 10.78 -14.23
CA LEU A 151 7.78 10.41 -12.90
C LEU A 151 7.13 11.27 -11.82
N ASP A 152 6.85 12.54 -12.14
CA ASP A 152 6.33 13.52 -11.19
C ASP A 152 4.91 13.15 -10.73
N GLU A 153 4.05 12.68 -11.63
CA GLU A 153 2.69 12.24 -11.30
C GLU A 153 2.66 10.95 -10.46
N LEU A 154 3.78 10.23 -10.39
CA LEU A 154 3.93 8.97 -9.67
C LEU A 154 4.82 9.09 -8.42
N LEU A 155 5.14 10.32 -7.98
CA LEU A 155 6.03 10.55 -6.83
C LEU A 155 5.54 9.88 -5.55
N ASP A 156 4.24 9.88 -5.27
CA ASP A 156 3.70 9.25 -4.05
C ASP A 156 3.73 7.72 -4.12
N VAL A 157 3.65 7.13 -5.32
CA VAL A 157 3.93 5.70 -5.53
C VAL A 157 5.39 5.38 -5.22
N ILE A 158 6.33 6.23 -5.64
CA ILE A 158 7.76 6.06 -5.34
C ILE A 158 8.01 6.23 -3.83
N ARG A 159 7.36 7.20 -3.18
CA ARG A 159 7.43 7.40 -1.73
C ARG A 159 6.90 6.18 -0.97
N LEU A 160 5.78 5.60 -1.42
CA LEU A 160 5.27 4.34 -0.88
C LEU A 160 6.31 3.22 -1.01
N ILE A 161 6.92 3.03 -2.19
CA ILE A 161 7.96 1.99 -2.39
C ILE A 161 9.14 2.21 -1.43
N ARG A 162 9.57 3.47 -1.26
CA ARG A 162 10.62 3.83 -0.29
C ARG A 162 10.20 3.51 1.15
N ALA A 163 8.96 3.80 1.54
CA ALA A 163 8.42 3.48 2.85
C ALA A 163 8.38 1.97 3.10
N LEU A 164 7.91 1.18 2.13
CA LEU A 164 7.90 -0.27 2.23
C LEU A 164 9.32 -0.84 2.39
N ARG A 165 10.31 -0.32 1.65
CA ARG A 165 11.72 -0.74 1.81
C ARG A 165 12.25 -0.43 3.21
N ASP A 166 11.96 0.76 3.70
CA ASP A 166 12.36 1.22 5.02
C ASP A 166 11.70 0.39 6.14
N TYR A 167 10.41 0.07 6.03
CA TYR A 167 9.73 -0.89 6.91
C TYR A 167 10.35 -2.29 6.87
N GLY A 168 10.81 -2.72 5.69
CA GLY A 168 11.55 -3.97 5.51
C GLY A 168 13.00 -3.93 6.01
N HIS A 169 13.47 -2.79 6.54
CA HIS A 169 14.86 -2.52 6.89
C HIS A 169 15.83 -2.78 5.72
N LEU A 170 15.34 -2.60 4.49
CA LEU A 170 16.13 -2.64 3.29
C LEU A 170 16.74 -1.26 3.08
N ARG A 171 18.06 -1.17 3.21
CA ARG A 171 18.84 0.04 2.97
C ARG A 171 18.39 0.76 1.67
N SER A 172 18.22 2.08 1.77
CA SER A 172 17.63 2.96 0.75
C SER A 172 18.62 3.37 -0.35
N ASP A 173 19.84 2.81 -0.34
CA ASP A 173 21.04 3.24 -1.05
C ASP A 173 20.94 3.23 -2.59
N HIS A 174 19.80 2.82 -3.16
CA HIS A 174 19.66 2.51 -4.59
C HIS A 174 18.45 3.14 -5.29
N ILE A 175 17.67 4.01 -4.63
CA ILE A 175 16.66 4.82 -5.34
C ILE A 175 17.12 6.28 -5.30
N ILE A 176 18.17 6.56 -6.07
CA ILE A 176 18.55 7.91 -6.47
C ILE A 176 17.51 8.34 -7.51
N VAL A 177 16.75 9.38 -7.19
CA VAL A 177 16.07 10.20 -8.20
C VAL A 177 16.92 11.45 -8.31
#